data_AF-A0A9E4CUQ1-F1
#
_entry.id   AF-A0A9E4CUQ1-F1
#
_cell.length_a   1.000
_cell.length_b   1.000
_cell.length_c   1.000
_cell.angle_alpha   90.00
_cell.angle_beta   90.00
_cell.angle_gamma   90.00
#
_symmetry.space_group_name_H-M   'P 1'
#
loop_
_entity.id
_entity.type
_entity.pdbx_description
1 polymer ?
#
loop_
_entity_poly.entity_id
_entity_poly.type
_entity_poly.pdbx_seq_one_letter_code
_entity_poly.pdbx_strand_id
1 'polypeptide(L)'
;MDDLESRRLAKACTALLDEFRQWLLAQRPNHDAAGLIADAATFLGWDTDYGSGALTLFDRHDIDEYLLEWCPRRLSFPPEDWLGIVHGLVAYLEFLGASGHWRGPASQARALARHAEEQTEAYLAAMADPSKYGMAKGMFMGPALAGADVDFDDPSSLQAAMDRFNSLPFDERVALTDPFMQPPGVTNEEEYLRRARASFDVPPVRMPNAAAIAAGAEASKLRAAVVALREYLGDKGVALTSTGNLKLVDCRALVERLETGDRFEYGPPGASSQVRSMNELPHLAYLFDLAKETGATRVVKGRLLPVKRWPHDPLAAATKLATATLQLVPTSQRWSFVVDVDGLLAGGLP
;
A
#
# COMPACT_ATOMS: atom_id res chain seq x y z
N MET A 1 -10.02 -3.54 8.29
CA MET A 1 -10.15 -3.65 6.84
C MET A 1 -11.55 -4.17 6.54
N ASP A 2 -12.32 -3.50 5.68
CA ASP A 2 -13.67 -3.99 5.32
C ASP A 2 -13.56 -5.30 4.51
N ASP A 3 -14.56 -6.17 4.58
CA ASP A 3 -14.57 -7.49 3.91
C ASP A 3 -14.42 -7.34 2.38
N LEU A 4 -14.96 -6.26 1.82
CA LEU A 4 -14.81 -5.93 0.40
C LEU A 4 -13.39 -5.50 0.01
N GLU A 5 -12.68 -4.77 0.88
CA GLU A 5 -11.30 -4.33 0.66
C GLU A 5 -10.34 -5.51 0.73
N SER A 6 -10.53 -6.37 1.73
CA SER A 6 -9.75 -7.60 1.91
C SER A 6 -9.85 -8.50 0.67
N ARG A 7 -11.06 -8.65 0.11
CA ARG A 7 -11.30 -9.42 -1.13
C ARG A 7 -10.66 -8.79 -2.37
N ARG A 8 -10.60 -7.46 -2.46
CA ARG A 8 -9.96 -6.76 -3.58
C ARG A 8 -8.44 -6.89 -3.52
N LEU A 9 -7.85 -6.72 -2.34
CA LEU A 9 -6.43 -6.88 -2.13
C LEU A 9 -5.99 -8.31 -2.42
N ALA A 10 -6.71 -9.30 -1.89
CA ALA A 10 -6.46 -10.71 -2.19
C ALA A 10 -6.51 -11.00 -3.70
N LYS A 11 -7.49 -10.45 -4.42
CA LYS A 11 -7.60 -10.59 -5.88
C LYS A 11 -6.40 -9.95 -6.61
N ALA A 12 -5.93 -8.79 -6.14
CA ALA A 12 -4.76 -8.13 -6.70
C ALA A 12 -3.48 -8.95 -6.47
N CYS A 13 -3.28 -9.49 -5.27
CA CYS A 13 -2.17 -10.40 -4.97
C CYS A 13 -2.18 -11.63 -5.89
N THR A 14 -3.34 -12.28 -6.07
CA THR A 14 -3.47 -13.44 -6.95
C THR A 14 -3.12 -13.10 -8.40
N ALA A 15 -3.67 -12.00 -8.93
CA ALA A 15 -3.38 -11.57 -10.30
C ALA A 15 -1.88 -11.30 -10.51
N LEU A 16 -1.25 -10.63 -9.55
CA LEU A 16 0.17 -10.27 -9.64
C LEU A 16 1.08 -11.51 -9.56
N LEU A 17 0.73 -12.50 -8.73
CA LEU A 17 1.44 -13.78 -8.67
C LEU A 17 1.25 -14.62 -9.94
N ASP A 18 0.08 -14.56 -10.58
CA ASP A 18 -0.17 -15.24 -11.86
C ASP A 18 0.65 -14.61 -13.00
N GLU A 19 0.79 -13.28 -13.01
CA GLU A 19 1.66 -12.58 -13.96
C GLU A 19 3.15 -12.87 -13.69
N PHE A 20 3.55 -12.90 -12.41
CA PHE A 20 4.90 -13.30 -12.02
C PHE A 20 5.23 -14.73 -12.47
N ARG A 21 4.28 -15.67 -12.33
CA ARG A 21 4.41 -17.05 -12.84
C ARG A 21 4.66 -17.06 -14.35
N GLN A 22 3.87 -16.32 -15.11
CA GLN A 22 4.02 -16.26 -16.57
C GLN A 22 5.38 -15.68 -16.97
N TRP A 23 5.81 -14.63 -16.28
CA TRP A 23 7.11 -13.99 -16.48
C TRP A 23 8.28 -14.95 -16.16
N LEU A 24 8.20 -15.70 -15.06
CA LEU A 24 9.21 -16.70 -14.69
C LEU A 24 9.31 -17.82 -15.73
N LEU A 25 8.18 -18.38 -16.16
CA LEU A 25 8.15 -19.46 -17.14
C LEU A 25 8.70 -19.02 -18.51
N ALA A 26 8.48 -17.76 -18.88
CA ALA A 26 9.02 -17.19 -20.12
C ALA A 26 10.55 -17.01 -20.08
N GLN A 27 11.13 -16.69 -18.92
CA GLN A 27 12.57 -16.44 -18.78
C GLN A 27 13.38 -17.65 -18.35
N ARG A 28 12.79 -18.54 -17.54
CA ARG A 28 13.48 -19.65 -16.86
C ARG A 28 12.61 -20.92 -16.86
N PRO A 29 12.36 -21.54 -18.03
CA PRO A 29 11.46 -22.68 -18.16
C PRO A 29 11.90 -23.95 -17.39
N ASN A 30 13.15 -24.03 -16.93
CA ASN A 30 13.72 -25.18 -16.21
C ASN A 30 14.01 -24.92 -14.72
N HIS A 31 13.60 -23.78 -14.16
CA HIS A 31 13.79 -23.48 -12.73
C HIS A 31 12.53 -23.84 -11.93
N ASP A 32 12.69 -24.02 -10.61
CA ASP A 32 11.58 -24.19 -9.69
C ASP A 32 10.76 -22.89 -9.57
N ALA A 33 9.90 -22.66 -10.54
CA ALA A 33 8.97 -21.54 -10.53
C ALA A 33 7.97 -21.64 -9.37
N ALA A 34 7.63 -22.86 -8.93
CA ALA A 34 6.64 -23.06 -7.87
C ALA A 34 7.18 -22.58 -6.52
N GLY A 35 8.42 -22.93 -6.18
CA GLY A 35 9.10 -22.44 -4.97
C GLY A 35 9.22 -20.92 -4.95
N LEU A 36 9.75 -20.32 -6.02
CA LEU A 36 9.89 -18.86 -6.13
C LEU A 36 8.56 -18.10 -6.00
N ILE A 37 7.47 -18.67 -6.51
CA ILE A 37 6.12 -18.09 -6.37
C ILE A 37 5.63 -18.20 -4.93
N ALA A 38 5.85 -19.34 -4.27
CA ALA A 38 5.46 -19.53 -2.87
C ALA A 38 6.23 -18.58 -1.94
N ASP A 39 7.52 -18.39 -2.18
CA ASP A 39 8.38 -17.46 -1.44
C ASP A 39 7.94 -16.00 -1.64
N ALA A 40 7.65 -15.62 -2.90
CA ALA A 40 7.10 -14.30 -3.20
C ALA A 40 5.70 -14.09 -2.58
N ALA A 41 4.86 -15.13 -2.57
CA ALA A 41 3.55 -15.08 -1.93
C ALA A 41 3.67 -14.88 -0.41
N THR A 42 4.70 -15.46 0.22
CA THR A 42 4.99 -15.24 1.65
C THR A 42 5.33 -13.78 1.92
N PHE A 43 6.16 -13.17 1.08
CA PHE A 43 6.48 -11.74 1.17
C PHE A 43 5.23 -10.85 0.97
N LEU A 44 4.39 -11.17 -0.01
CA LEU A 44 3.15 -10.41 -0.23
C LEU A 44 2.16 -10.58 0.92
N GLY A 45 2.05 -11.77 1.51
CA GLY A 45 1.25 -11.99 2.72
C GLY A 45 1.75 -11.13 3.90
N TRP A 46 3.07 -11.00 4.05
CA TRP A 46 3.65 -10.08 5.02
C TRP A 46 3.28 -8.61 4.73
N ASP A 47 3.43 -8.13 3.49
CA ASP A 47 3.09 -6.74 3.13
C ASP A 47 1.61 -6.44 3.36
N THR A 48 0.71 -7.39 3.08
CA THR A 48 -0.73 -7.21 3.30
C THR A 48 -1.12 -7.16 4.77
N ASP A 49 -0.45 -7.92 5.63
CA ASP A 49 -0.83 -8.07 7.04
C ASP A 49 -0.08 -7.10 7.97
N TYR A 50 1.16 -6.75 7.63
CA TYR A 50 2.08 -6.01 8.49
C TYR A 50 2.75 -4.81 7.81
N GLY A 51 2.87 -4.86 6.48
CA GLY A 51 3.50 -3.80 5.69
C GLY A 51 2.52 -2.71 5.25
N SER A 52 2.80 -2.16 4.07
CA SER A 52 2.03 -1.06 3.49
C SER A 52 0.78 -1.53 2.74
N GLY A 53 0.75 -2.80 2.33
CA GLY A 53 -0.26 -3.38 1.44
C GLY A 53 -0.21 -2.81 0.01
N ALA A 54 0.89 -2.15 -0.37
CA ALA A 54 1.02 -1.49 -1.65
C ALA A 54 1.30 -2.47 -2.81
N LEU A 55 1.81 -3.68 -2.51
CA LEU A 55 2.15 -4.78 -3.43
C LEU A 55 3.20 -4.46 -4.51
N THR A 56 3.39 -3.20 -4.90
CA THR A 56 4.28 -2.78 -5.99
C THR A 56 5.16 -1.57 -5.64
N LEU A 57 5.20 -1.20 -4.36
CA LEU A 57 6.01 -0.12 -3.84
C LEU A 57 6.64 -0.57 -2.53
N PHE A 58 7.97 -0.67 -2.54
CA PHE A 58 8.77 -1.08 -1.39
C PHE A 58 10.01 -0.20 -1.30
N ASP A 59 10.61 -0.13 -0.12
CA ASP A 59 11.92 0.48 0.09
C ASP A 59 12.90 -0.50 0.77
N ARG A 60 14.11 -0.03 1.10
CA ARG A 60 15.13 -0.89 1.74
C ARG A 60 14.71 -1.34 3.13
N HIS A 61 13.96 -0.50 3.85
CA HIS A 61 13.50 -0.81 5.19
C HIS A 61 12.47 -1.95 5.15
N ASP A 62 11.58 -1.97 4.17
CA ASP A 62 10.65 -3.10 3.98
C ASP A 62 11.39 -4.42 3.79
N ILE A 63 12.46 -4.42 2.99
CA ILE A 63 13.29 -5.60 2.76
C ILE A 63 13.99 -6.05 4.05
N ASP A 64 14.59 -5.10 4.79
CA ASP A 64 15.30 -5.38 6.03
C ASP A 64 14.34 -5.88 7.12
N GLU A 65 13.17 -5.27 7.27
CA GLU A 65 12.14 -5.68 8.23
C GLU A 65 11.62 -7.09 7.91
N TYR A 66 11.31 -7.36 6.63
CA TYR A 66 10.86 -8.68 6.22
C TYR A 66 11.92 -9.75 6.50
N LEU A 67 13.15 -9.55 6.00
CA LEU A 67 14.20 -10.55 6.08
C LEU A 67 14.79 -10.67 7.49
N LEU A 68 15.12 -9.57 8.17
CA LEU A 68 15.94 -9.61 9.38
C LEU A 68 15.14 -9.65 10.68
N GLU A 69 13.85 -9.31 10.61
CA GLU A 69 12.96 -9.23 11.77
C GLU A 69 11.76 -10.18 11.66
N TRP A 70 10.94 -10.06 10.60
CA TRP A 70 9.72 -10.86 10.48
C TRP A 70 9.99 -12.34 10.20
N CYS A 71 10.83 -12.65 9.22
CA CYS A 71 11.13 -14.04 8.84
C CYS A 71 11.72 -14.86 10.01
N PRO A 72 12.80 -14.43 10.70
CA PRO A 72 13.36 -15.13 11.85
C PRO A 72 12.34 -15.38 12.95
N ARG A 73 11.44 -14.42 13.15
CA ARG A 73 10.43 -14.45 14.20
C ARG A 73 9.28 -15.41 13.90
N ARG A 74 8.86 -15.50 12.62
CA ARG A 74 7.58 -16.13 12.23
C ARG A 74 7.74 -17.40 11.41
N LEU A 75 8.73 -17.46 10.54
CA LEU A 75 8.90 -18.57 9.61
C LEU A 75 9.62 -19.74 10.27
N SER A 76 9.09 -20.95 10.03
CA SER A 76 9.63 -22.22 10.55
C SER A 76 9.64 -23.24 9.42
N PHE A 77 10.81 -23.49 8.85
CA PHE A 77 11.09 -24.53 7.86
C PHE A 77 12.60 -24.85 7.85
N PRO A 78 13.01 -25.98 7.24
CA PRO A 78 14.39 -26.45 7.28
C PRO A 78 15.43 -25.45 6.73
N PRO A 79 16.68 -25.45 7.24
CA PRO A 79 17.74 -24.54 6.80
C PRO A 79 18.04 -24.54 5.30
N GLU A 80 17.87 -25.69 4.64
CA GLU A 80 18.04 -25.84 3.20
C GLU A 80 17.07 -24.98 2.38
N ASP A 81 15.92 -24.63 2.94
CA ASP A 81 14.87 -23.87 2.27
C ASP A 81 14.98 -22.35 2.54
N TRP A 82 15.82 -21.92 3.50
CA TRP A 82 15.94 -20.50 3.88
C TRP A 82 16.31 -19.60 2.71
N LEU A 83 17.22 -20.05 1.86
CA LEU A 83 17.66 -19.30 0.68
C LEU A 83 16.54 -19.07 -0.34
N GLY A 84 15.52 -19.95 -0.37
CA GLY A 84 14.34 -19.80 -1.23
C GLY A 84 13.67 -18.43 -1.05
N ILE A 85 13.47 -18.01 0.21
CA ILE A 85 12.86 -16.72 0.55
C ILE A 85 13.56 -15.54 -0.13
N VAL A 86 14.89 -15.51 -0.06
CA VAL A 86 15.66 -14.42 -0.66
C VAL A 86 15.57 -14.49 -2.18
N HIS A 87 15.72 -15.68 -2.77
CA HIS A 87 15.61 -15.86 -4.23
C HIS A 87 14.23 -15.48 -4.76
N GLY A 88 13.16 -15.86 -4.06
CA GLY A 88 11.78 -15.51 -4.41
C GLY A 88 11.55 -14.01 -4.36
N LEU A 89 12.00 -13.34 -3.29
CA LEU A 89 11.91 -11.89 -3.13
C LEU A 89 12.68 -11.14 -4.23
N VAL A 90 13.92 -11.55 -4.51
CA VAL A 90 14.75 -10.97 -5.57
C VAL A 90 14.08 -11.11 -6.94
N ALA A 91 13.66 -12.32 -7.29
CA ALA A 91 12.99 -12.58 -8.56
C ALA A 91 11.68 -11.78 -8.70
N TYR A 92 10.95 -11.61 -7.61
CA TYR A 92 9.73 -10.81 -7.58
C TYR A 92 10.01 -9.31 -7.81
N LEU A 93 11.03 -8.75 -7.15
CA LEU A 93 11.43 -7.35 -7.35
C LEU A 93 11.93 -7.10 -8.80
N GLU A 94 12.66 -8.05 -9.38
CA GLU A 94 13.05 -8.00 -10.79
C GLU A 94 11.84 -8.04 -11.73
N PHE A 95 10.87 -8.89 -11.44
CA PHE A 95 9.60 -8.96 -12.17
C PHE A 95 8.87 -7.62 -12.14
N LEU A 96 8.73 -6.97 -10.98
CA LEU A 96 8.05 -5.69 -10.88
C LEU A 96 8.70 -4.61 -11.75
N GLY A 97 10.04 -4.57 -11.77
CA GLY A 97 10.80 -3.65 -12.61
C GLY A 97 10.71 -3.96 -14.11
N ALA A 98 10.67 -5.24 -14.47
CA ALA A 98 10.64 -5.68 -15.87
C ALA A 98 9.24 -5.59 -16.51
N SER A 99 8.18 -5.76 -15.71
CA SER A 99 6.79 -5.79 -16.17
C SER A 99 6.11 -4.42 -16.14
N GLY A 100 6.74 -3.40 -15.55
CA GLY A 100 6.18 -2.05 -15.43
C GLY A 100 5.20 -1.88 -14.25
N HIS A 101 5.09 -2.88 -13.37
CA HIS A 101 4.30 -2.79 -12.13
C HIS A 101 4.96 -1.91 -11.07
N TRP A 102 6.29 -1.78 -11.11
CA TRP A 102 7.05 -0.93 -10.18
C TRP A 102 6.65 0.54 -10.30
N ARG A 103 6.27 1.16 -9.18
CA ARG A 103 6.03 2.60 -9.12
C ARG A 103 7.34 3.37 -9.01
N GLY A 104 7.99 3.57 -10.16
CA GLY A 104 9.23 4.34 -10.27
C GLY A 104 10.11 3.86 -11.42
N PRO A 105 11.34 4.39 -11.55
CA PRO A 105 12.32 3.85 -12.49
C PRO A 105 12.64 2.38 -12.21
N ALA A 106 12.69 1.53 -13.25
CA ALA A 106 13.04 0.11 -13.12
C ALA A 106 14.41 -0.14 -12.45
N SER A 107 15.31 0.86 -12.47
CA SER A 107 16.59 0.82 -11.75
C SER A 107 16.42 0.78 -10.23
N GLN A 108 15.33 1.31 -9.68
CA GLN A 108 15.04 1.26 -8.24
C GLN A 108 14.65 -0.16 -7.82
N ALA A 109 13.76 -0.82 -8.57
CA ALA A 109 13.40 -2.22 -8.32
C ALA A 109 14.64 -3.13 -8.34
N ARG A 110 15.54 -2.93 -9.32
CA ARG A 110 16.82 -3.65 -9.40
C ARG A 110 17.77 -3.32 -8.23
N ALA A 111 17.77 -2.09 -7.74
CA ALA A 111 18.58 -1.69 -6.60
C ALA A 111 18.08 -2.36 -5.30
N LEU A 112 16.77 -2.57 -5.17
CA LEU A 112 16.18 -3.30 -4.04
C LEU A 112 16.39 -4.80 -4.15
N ALA A 113 16.28 -5.38 -5.35
CA ALA A 113 16.63 -6.78 -5.58
C ALA A 113 18.08 -7.04 -5.14
N ARG A 114 19.02 -6.18 -5.55
CA ARG A 114 20.42 -6.24 -5.08
C ARG A 114 20.55 -6.08 -3.57
N HIS A 115 19.80 -5.18 -2.96
CA HIS A 115 19.82 -5.00 -1.50
C HIS A 115 19.36 -6.28 -0.77
N ALA A 116 18.29 -6.93 -1.26
CA ALA A 116 17.84 -8.21 -0.71
C ALA A 116 18.92 -9.31 -0.84
N GLU A 117 19.61 -9.38 -1.99
CA GLU A 117 20.77 -10.28 -2.17
C GLU A 117 21.90 -9.95 -1.19
N GLU A 118 22.23 -8.67 -0.98
CA GLU A 118 23.26 -8.21 -0.04
C GLU A 118 22.94 -8.60 1.42
N GLN A 119 21.65 -8.72 1.78
CA GLN A 119 21.22 -9.14 3.12
C GLN A 119 21.26 -10.65 3.35
N THR A 120 21.58 -11.47 2.35
CA THR A 120 21.48 -12.94 2.45
C THR A 120 22.23 -13.50 3.65
N GLU A 121 23.49 -13.09 3.88
CA GLU A 121 24.28 -13.61 5.01
C GLU A 121 23.69 -13.19 6.37
N ALA A 122 23.25 -11.93 6.49
CA ALA A 122 22.64 -11.42 7.70
C ALA A 122 21.29 -12.11 7.99
N TYR A 123 20.51 -12.38 6.95
CA TYR A 123 19.28 -13.14 7.01
C TYR A 123 19.50 -14.58 7.51
N LEU A 124 20.46 -15.31 6.92
CA LEU A 124 20.77 -16.68 7.35
C LEU A 124 21.25 -16.72 8.80
N ALA A 125 22.10 -15.76 9.20
CA ALA A 125 22.54 -15.62 10.58
C ALA A 125 21.36 -15.33 11.52
N ALA A 126 20.42 -14.47 11.11
CA ALA A 126 19.24 -14.14 11.88
C ALA A 126 18.25 -15.32 12.01
N MET A 127 18.05 -16.10 10.94
CA MET A 127 17.22 -17.31 10.95
C MET A 127 17.79 -18.40 11.87
N ALA A 128 19.12 -18.46 11.98
CA ALA A 128 19.82 -19.38 12.87
C ALA A 128 19.88 -18.92 14.34
N ASP A 129 19.52 -17.67 14.64
CA ASP A 129 19.63 -17.09 15.98
C ASP A 129 18.33 -17.29 16.79
N PRO A 130 18.33 -18.17 17.82
CA PRO A 130 17.14 -18.43 18.62
C PRO A 130 16.62 -17.20 19.36
N SER A 131 17.46 -16.20 19.64
CA SER A 131 17.04 -14.97 20.31
C SER A 131 16.12 -14.09 19.45
N LYS A 132 16.07 -14.34 18.14
CA LYS A 132 15.19 -13.64 17.19
C LYS A 132 13.83 -14.32 16.97
N TYR A 133 13.59 -15.46 17.60
CA TYR A 133 12.35 -16.21 17.38
C TYR A 133 11.17 -15.57 18.10
N GLY A 134 9.98 -15.59 17.47
CA GLY A 134 8.75 -15.11 18.10
C GLY A 134 8.18 -16.16 19.06
N MET A 135 7.28 -15.70 19.95
CA MET A 135 6.59 -16.53 20.97
C MET A 135 6.13 -17.90 20.44
N ALA A 136 5.45 -17.93 19.28
CA ALA A 136 4.94 -19.17 18.71
C ALA A 136 6.07 -20.13 18.29
N LYS A 137 7.04 -19.66 17.52
CA LYS A 137 8.20 -20.45 17.07
C LYS A 137 9.06 -20.92 18.25
N GLY A 138 9.26 -20.06 19.25
CA GLY A 138 9.96 -20.40 20.50
C GLY A 138 9.25 -21.48 21.30
N MET A 139 7.91 -21.46 21.35
CA MET A 139 7.12 -22.50 22.03
C MET A 139 7.21 -23.86 21.34
N PHE A 140 7.26 -23.89 20.00
CA PHE A 140 7.46 -25.13 19.23
C PHE A 140 8.91 -25.64 19.26
N MET A 141 9.89 -24.74 19.33
CA MET A 141 11.31 -25.10 19.43
C MET A 141 11.76 -25.39 20.87
N GLY A 142 10.97 -25.01 21.89
CA GLY A 142 11.27 -25.25 23.31
C GLY A 142 11.58 -26.72 23.64
N PRO A 143 10.77 -27.70 23.19
CA PRO A 143 11.09 -29.12 23.31
C PRO A 143 12.39 -29.54 22.63
N ALA A 144 12.71 -28.98 21.45
CA ALA A 144 13.97 -29.24 20.74
C ALA A 144 15.18 -28.65 21.50
N LEU A 145 15.02 -27.43 22.05
CA LEU A 145 16.01 -26.77 22.93
C LEU A 145 16.19 -27.50 24.27
N ALA A 146 15.18 -28.23 24.74
CA ALA A 146 15.28 -29.18 25.86
C ALA A 146 16.01 -30.49 25.46
N GLY A 147 16.58 -30.56 24.25
CA GLY A 147 17.37 -31.67 23.74
C GLY A 147 16.53 -32.84 23.21
N ALA A 148 15.29 -32.60 22.80
CA ALA A 148 14.51 -33.58 22.04
C ALA A 148 14.85 -33.49 20.55
N ASP A 149 15.05 -34.64 19.90
CA ASP A 149 15.05 -34.71 18.44
C ASP A 149 13.58 -34.73 18.02
N VAL A 150 13.11 -33.66 17.38
CA VAL A 150 11.70 -33.46 17.05
C VAL A 150 11.52 -33.62 15.55
N ASP A 151 10.78 -34.66 15.17
CA ASP A 151 10.25 -34.79 13.82
C ASP A 151 8.88 -34.08 13.80
N PHE A 152 8.80 -32.95 13.09
CA PHE A 152 7.59 -32.14 13.03
C PHE A 152 6.49 -32.75 12.15
N ASP A 153 6.83 -33.74 11.31
CA ASP A 153 5.86 -34.46 10.46
C ASP A 153 5.27 -35.71 11.14
N ASP A 154 5.79 -36.10 12.30
CA ASP A 154 5.29 -37.21 13.11
C ASP A 154 4.56 -36.73 14.37
N PRO A 155 3.22 -36.89 14.45
CA PRO A 155 2.43 -36.51 15.63
C PRO A 155 2.89 -37.18 16.93
N SER A 156 3.47 -38.38 16.86
CA SER A 156 3.94 -39.10 18.04
C SER A 156 5.27 -38.56 18.56
N SER A 157 6.16 -38.14 17.67
CA SER A 157 7.39 -37.40 17.99
C SER A 157 7.07 -36.07 18.66
N LEU A 158 6.08 -35.33 18.13
CA LEU A 158 5.61 -34.06 18.72
C LEU A 158 5.06 -34.25 20.14
N GLN A 159 4.23 -35.28 20.34
CA GLN A 159 3.65 -35.58 21.66
C GLN A 159 4.73 -35.98 22.68
N ALA A 160 5.69 -36.82 22.28
CA ALA A 160 6.80 -37.21 23.15
C ALA A 160 7.67 -36.02 23.56
N ALA A 161 7.91 -35.08 22.63
CA ALA A 161 8.63 -33.85 22.89
C ALA A 161 7.86 -32.93 23.87
N MET A 162 6.55 -32.79 23.68
CA MET A 162 5.67 -32.05 24.60
C MET A 162 5.65 -32.67 25.99
N ASP A 163 5.56 -34.00 26.10
CA ASP A 163 5.57 -34.72 27.38
C ASP A 163 6.89 -34.53 28.11
N ARG A 164 8.02 -34.58 27.39
CA ARG A 164 9.35 -34.32 27.93
C ARG A 164 9.47 -32.89 28.44
N PHE A 165 9.04 -31.90 27.65
CA PHE A 165 9.03 -30.50 28.09
C PHE A 165 8.14 -30.31 29.33
N ASN A 166 6.94 -30.91 29.34
CA ASN A 166 6.02 -30.84 30.46
C ASN A 166 6.54 -31.53 31.72
N SER A 167 7.43 -32.53 31.58
CA SER A 167 8.07 -33.23 32.70
C SER A 167 9.15 -32.41 33.43
N LEU A 168 9.64 -31.31 32.81
CA LEU A 168 10.65 -30.45 33.42
C LEU A 168 10.10 -29.66 34.62
N PRO A 169 10.94 -29.37 35.63
CA PRO A 169 10.60 -28.45 36.71
C PRO A 169 10.10 -27.10 36.18
N PHE A 170 9.18 -26.46 36.91
CA PHE A 170 8.58 -25.19 36.48
C PHE A 170 9.62 -24.14 36.13
N ASP A 171 10.65 -23.97 36.95
CA ASP A 171 11.72 -22.98 36.74
C ASP A 171 12.55 -23.29 35.49
N GLU A 172 12.74 -24.57 35.14
CA GLU A 172 13.44 -24.98 33.90
C GLU A 172 12.56 -24.75 32.67
N ARG A 173 11.25 -25.01 32.76
CA ARG A 173 10.29 -24.67 31.69
C ARG A 173 10.22 -23.16 31.47
N VAL A 174 10.24 -22.39 32.56
CA VAL A 174 10.30 -20.92 32.52
C VAL A 174 11.60 -20.49 31.87
N ALA A 175 12.76 -20.97 32.30
CA ALA A 175 14.04 -20.60 31.69
C ALA A 175 14.11 -20.90 30.18
N LEU A 176 13.47 -21.98 29.73
CA LEU A 176 13.38 -22.37 28.32
C LEU A 176 12.34 -21.56 27.52
N THR A 177 11.35 -20.92 28.15
CA THR A 177 10.26 -20.20 27.47
C THR A 177 10.30 -18.69 27.66
N ASP A 178 10.83 -18.19 28.78
CA ASP A 178 10.89 -16.78 29.15
C ASP A 178 11.65 -15.90 28.14
N PRO A 179 12.77 -16.36 27.53
CA PRO A 179 13.41 -15.63 26.43
C PRO A 179 12.48 -15.39 25.22
N PHE A 180 11.44 -16.20 25.06
CA PHE A 180 10.46 -16.10 23.99
C PHE A 180 9.18 -15.36 24.42
N MET A 181 8.90 -15.27 25.74
CA MET A 181 7.75 -14.58 26.33
C MET A 181 8.02 -13.08 26.54
N GLN A 182 9.29 -12.68 26.61
CA GLN A 182 9.65 -11.26 26.59
C GLN A 182 9.64 -10.73 25.16
N PRO A 183 8.96 -9.60 24.87
CA PRO A 183 9.11 -8.95 23.57
C PRO A 183 10.56 -8.50 23.40
N PRO A 184 11.32 -8.99 22.40
CA PRO A 184 12.62 -8.44 22.09
C PRO A 184 12.40 -7.03 21.52
N GLY A 185 12.91 -6.01 22.21
CA GLY A 185 12.96 -4.64 21.68
C GLY A 185 12.19 -3.55 22.44
N VAL A 186 11.58 -3.82 23.59
CA VAL A 186 11.01 -2.74 24.44
C VAL A 186 11.52 -2.83 25.88
N THR A 187 12.84 -2.92 26.06
CA THR A 187 13.46 -2.68 27.37
C THR A 187 13.67 -1.20 27.66
N ASN A 188 13.55 -0.32 26.67
CA ASN A 188 13.61 1.12 26.87
C ASN A 188 12.54 1.82 26.03
N GLU A 189 11.54 2.38 26.70
CA GLU A 189 10.55 3.28 26.10
C GLU A 189 11.24 4.42 25.31
N GLU A 190 12.43 4.87 25.74
CA GLU A 190 13.23 5.84 25.00
C GLU A 190 13.77 5.30 23.67
N GLU A 191 14.09 4.01 23.55
CA GLU A 191 14.60 3.42 22.31
C GLU A 191 13.47 3.26 21.28
N TYR A 192 12.27 2.88 21.74
CA TYR A 192 11.06 2.91 20.92
C TYR A 192 10.72 4.33 20.46
N LEU A 193 10.76 5.32 21.36
CA LEU A 193 10.54 6.73 21.01
C LEU A 193 11.65 7.31 20.14
N ARG A 194 12.91 6.87 20.31
CA ARG A 194 14.06 7.23 19.47
C ARG A 194 13.90 6.66 18.07
N ARG A 195 13.47 5.40 17.94
CA ARG A 195 13.15 4.75 16.65
C ARG A 195 11.97 5.44 15.97
N ALA A 196 10.87 5.68 16.68
CA ALA A 196 9.75 6.45 16.15
C ALA A 196 10.21 7.84 15.66
N ARG A 197 11.07 8.54 16.41
CA ARG A 197 11.65 9.83 16.01
C ARG A 197 12.64 9.73 14.84
N ALA A 198 13.43 8.67 14.76
CA ALA A 198 14.41 8.43 13.69
C ALA A 198 13.73 7.96 12.39
N SER A 199 12.60 7.25 12.47
CA SER A 199 11.74 6.92 11.33
C SER A 199 11.02 8.15 10.75
N PHE A 200 11.08 9.30 11.45
CA PHE A 200 10.71 10.61 10.90
C PHE A 200 11.92 11.41 10.39
N ASP A 201 13.04 10.76 10.07
CA ASP A 201 14.12 11.39 9.30
C ASP A 201 13.67 11.53 7.84
N VAL A 202 12.72 12.43 7.62
CA VAL A 202 12.31 12.86 6.29
C VAL A 202 13.53 13.58 5.70
N PRO A 203 14.20 13.00 4.68
CA PRO A 203 15.35 13.65 4.07
C PRO A 203 14.93 15.07 3.67
N PRO A 204 15.81 16.08 3.77
CA PRO A 204 15.44 17.46 3.56
C PRO A 204 14.76 17.60 2.19
N VAL A 205 13.43 17.77 2.23
CA VAL A 205 12.65 17.99 1.03
C VAL A 205 13.06 19.35 0.51
N ARG A 206 13.68 19.37 -0.67
CA ARG A 206 14.03 20.63 -1.31
C ARG A 206 12.72 21.31 -1.70
N MET A 207 12.29 22.24 -0.85
CA MET A 207 11.11 23.06 -1.13
C MET A 207 11.31 23.75 -2.48
N PRO A 208 10.32 23.68 -3.39
CA PRO A 208 10.37 24.44 -4.62
C PRO A 208 10.56 25.93 -4.27
N ASN A 209 11.37 26.63 -5.05
CA ASN A 209 11.50 28.07 -4.87
C ASN A 209 10.17 28.77 -5.23
N ALA A 210 10.00 30.03 -4.85
CA ALA A 210 8.76 30.77 -5.08
C ALA A 210 8.33 30.80 -6.57
N ALA A 211 9.28 30.82 -7.51
CA ALA A 211 8.98 30.78 -8.94
C ALA A 211 8.44 29.41 -9.38
N ALA A 212 9.01 28.32 -8.87
CA ALA A 212 8.54 26.96 -9.11
C ALA A 212 7.15 26.72 -8.48
N ILE A 213 6.92 27.24 -7.27
CA ILE A 213 5.60 27.21 -6.62
C ILE A 213 4.54 27.94 -7.46
N ALA A 214 4.85 29.15 -7.94
CA ALA A 214 3.94 29.91 -8.79
C ALA A 214 3.67 29.19 -10.12
N ALA A 215 4.71 28.62 -10.75
CA ALA A 215 4.55 27.85 -11.98
C ALA A 215 3.70 26.58 -11.77
N GLY A 216 3.89 25.86 -10.67
CA GLY A 216 3.07 24.70 -10.31
C GLY A 216 1.61 25.07 -10.04
N ALA A 217 1.37 26.16 -9.33
CA ALA A 217 0.02 26.69 -9.12
C ALA A 217 -0.68 27.06 -10.43
N GLU A 218 0.05 27.64 -11.39
CA GLU A 218 -0.47 27.93 -12.72
C GLU A 218 -0.74 26.65 -13.53
N ALA A 219 0.16 25.67 -13.47
CA ALA A 219 0.03 24.40 -14.18
C ALA A 219 -0.99 23.43 -13.55
N SER A 220 -1.52 23.72 -12.37
CA SER A 220 -2.42 22.83 -11.63
C SER A 220 -3.68 22.48 -12.43
N LYS A 221 -3.80 21.21 -12.85
CA LYS A 221 -5.00 20.69 -13.53
C LYS A 221 -6.22 20.75 -12.63
N LEU A 222 -6.05 20.54 -11.33
CA LEU A 222 -7.14 20.67 -10.35
C LEU A 222 -7.72 22.10 -10.34
N ARG A 223 -6.84 23.12 -10.33
CA ARG A 223 -7.26 24.51 -10.46
C ARG A 223 -7.97 24.75 -11.79
N ALA A 224 -7.37 24.30 -12.89
CA ALA A 224 -7.95 24.45 -14.22
C ALA A 224 -9.35 23.80 -14.32
N ALA A 225 -9.53 22.61 -13.75
CA ALA A 225 -10.82 21.92 -13.71
C ALA A 225 -11.86 22.69 -12.89
N VAL A 226 -11.51 23.24 -11.72
CA VAL A 226 -12.44 24.07 -10.93
C VAL A 226 -12.79 25.37 -11.64
N VAL A 227 -11.84 26.00 -12.35
CA VAL A 227 -12.11 27.19 -13.17
C VAL A 227 -13.05 26.83 -14.32
N ALA A 228 -12.77 25.76 -15.06
CA ALA A 228 -13.61 25.29 -16.17
C ALA A 228 -15.02 24.87 -15.72
N LEU A 229 -15.15 24.29 -14.52
CA LEU A 229 -16.44 24.03 -13.88
C LEU A 229 -17.18 25.34 -13.62
N ARG A 230 -16.53 26.32 -12.99
CA ARG A 230 -17.15 27.63 -12.70
C ARG A 230 -17.61 28.35 -13.97
N GLU A 231 -16.82 28.28 -15.04
CA GLU A 231 -17.19 28.81 -16.36
C GLU A 231 -18.41 28.10 -16.94
N TYR A 232 -18.45 26.76 -16.87
CA TYR A 232 -19.59 25.97 -17.34
C TYR A 232 -20.89 26.34 -16.62
N LEU A 233 -20.82 26.58 -15.30
CA LEU A 233 -21.99 26.98 -14.52
C LEU A 233 -22.54 28.35 -14.95
N GLY A 234 -21.65 29.28 -15.32
CA GLY A 234 -21.98 30.66 -15.65
C GLY A 234 -22.73 31.41 -14.53
N ASP A 235 -23.22 32.61 -14.84
CA ASP A 235 -23.90 33.47 -13.84
C ASP A 235 -25.23 32.89 -13.35
N LYS A 236 -25.91 32.08 -14.18
CA LYS A 236 -27.22 31.49 -13.86
C LYS A 236 -27.11 30.17 -13.11
N GLY A 237 -25.93 29.56 -13.06
CA GLY A 237 -25.70 28.24 -12.50
C GLY A 237 -26.44 27.12 -13.24
N VAL A 238 -26.15 25.88 -12.83
CA VAL A 238 -26.79 24.66 -13.34
C VAL A 238 -27.77 24.13 -12.32
N ALA A 239 -28.92 23.62 -12.78
CA ALA A 239 -29.96 23.09 -11.90
C ALA A 239 -29.58 21.71 -11.35
N LEU A 240 -29.76 21.50 -10.05
CA LEU A 240 -29.54 20.23 -9.40
C LEU A 240 -30.82 19.38 -9.38
N THR A 241 -30.66 18.07 -9.18
CA THR A 241 -31.75 17.15 -8.85
C THR A 241 -32.29 17.44 -7.45
N SER A 242 -33.42 16.82 -7.08
CA SER A 242 -33.96 16.87 -5.72
C SER A 242 -32.99 16.32 -4.66
N THR A 243 -32.10 15.41 -5.05
CA THR A 243 -31.04 14.86 -4.20
C THR A 243 -29.77 15.72 -4.15
N GLY A 244 -29.76 16.88 -4.83
CA GLY A 244 -28.63 17.80 -4.81
C GLY A 244 -27.49 17.47 -5.78
N ASN A 245 -27.70 16.55 -6.73
CA ASN A 245 -26.71 16.13 -7.71
C ASN A 245 -26.87 16.89 -9.04
N LEU A 246 -25.81 16.93 -9.84
CA LEU A 246 -25.93 17.36 -11.24
C LEU A 246 -26.80 16.37 -12.01
N LYS A 247 -27.52 16.86 -13.02
CA LYS A 247 -28.26 15.99 -13.94
C LYS A 247 -27.27 15.26 -14.83
N LEU A 248 -27.60 14.03 -15.26
CA LEU A 248 -26.69 13.23 -16.09
C LEU A 248 -26.27 13.89 -17.42
N VAL A 249 -27.10 14.78 -17.97
CA VAL A 249 -26.72 15.58 -19.15
C VAL A 249 -25.57 16.54 -18.84
N ASP A 250 -25.63 17.21 -17.69
CA ASP A 250 -24.58 18.11 -17.24
C ASP A 250 -23.34 17.31 -16.81
N CYS A 251 -23.53 16.13 -16.20
CA CYS A 251 -22.43 15.23 -15.88
C CYS A 251 -21.66 14.81 -17.13
N ARG A 252 -22.34 14.39 -18.22
CA ARG A 252 -21.66 14.01 -19.48
C ARG A 252 -20.84 15.16 -20.05
N ALA A 253 -21.44 16.36 -20.11
CA ALA A 253 -20.76 17.55 -20.61
C ALA A 253 -19.52 17.89 -19.75
N LEU A 254 -19.62 17.75 -18.43
CA LEU A 254 -18.52 18.04 -17.52
C LEU A 254 -17.44 16.96 -17.51
N VAL A 255 -17.79 15.68 -17.66
CA VAL A 255 -16.79 14.60 -17.76
C VAL A 255 -15.88 14.82 -18.95
N GLU A 256 -16.45 15.19 -20.11
CA GLU A 256 -15.71 15.51 -21.31
C GLU A 256 -14.91 16.81 -21.15
N ARG A 257 -15.56 17.90 -20.72
CA ARG A 257 -14.92 19.22 -20.60
C ARG A 257 -13.79 19.26 -19.57
N LEU A 258 -13.95 18.56 -18.46
CA LEU A 258 -12.98 18.53 -17.37
C LEU A 258 -12.00 17.36 -17.48
N GLU A 259 -12.14 16.51 -18.51
CA GLU A 259 -11.31 15.33 -18.75
C GLU A 259 -11.18 14.40 -17.52
N THR A 260 -12.25 14.26 -16.75
CA THR A 260 -12.25 13.48 -15.49
C THR A 260 -12.01 11.97 -15.68
N GLY A 261 -12.18 11.45 -16.90
CA GLY A 261 -12.02 10.03 -17.21
C GLY A 261 -13.15 9.12 -16.70
N ASP A 262 -14.19 9.66 -16.06
CA ASP A 262 -15.32 8.86 -15.61
C ASP A 262 -16.04 8.18 -16.78
N ARG A 263 -16.37 6.89 -16.62
CA ARG A 263 -17.07 6.10 -17.65
C ARG A 263 -18.56 6.01 -17.33
N PHE A 264 -19.40 6.25 -18.33
CA PHE A 264 -20.85 6.12 -18.21
C PHE A 264 -21.35 4.68 -18.39
N GLU A 265 -20.49 3.78 -18.84
CA GLU A 265 -20.77 2.36 -19.00
C GLU A 265 -19.76 1.53 -18.20
N TYR A 266 -20.25 0.51 -17.49
CA TYR A 266 -19.41 -0.38 -16.69
C TYR A 266 -19.92 -1.82 -16.77
N GLY A 267 -19.03 -2.80 -16.68
CA GLY A 267 -19.35 -4.23 -16.78
C GLY A 267 -18.63 -4.93 -17.93
N PRO A 268 -18.65 -6.27 -17.98
CA PRO A 268 -17.99 -7.04 -19.02
C PRO A 268 -18.68 -6.84 -20.39
N PRO A 269 -17.96 -7.05 -21.51
CA PRO A 269 -18.55 -7.03 -22.85
C PRO A 269 -19.76 -7.97 -22.92
N GLY A 270 -20.92 -7.45 -23.33
CA GLY A 270 -22.19 -8.20 -23.40
C GLY A 270 -23.11 -8.06 -22.19
N ALA A 271 -22.68 -7.43 -21.10
CA ALA A 271 -23.50 -7.12 -19.92
C ALA A 271 -23.13 -5.75 -19.31
N SER A 272 -23.09 -4.69 -20.13
CA SER A 272 -22.80 -3.34 -19.65
C SER A 272 -24.01 -2.71 -18.95
N SER A 273 -23.74 -2.11 -17.79
CA SER A 273 -24.67 -1.26 -17.03
C SER A 273 -24.35 0.20 -17.29
N GLN A 274 -25.39 1.04 -17.25
CA GLN A 274 -25.29 2.48 -17.45
C GLN A 274 -25.32 3.22 -16.10
N VAL A 275 -24.53 4.28 -15.98
CA VAL A 275 -24.53 5.17 -14.82
C VAL A 275 -25.90 5.82 -14.61
N ARG A 276 -26.41 5.74 -13.38
CA ARG A 276 -27.74 6.27 -13.01
C ARG A 276 -27.68 7.59 -12.25
N SER A 277 -26.55 7.91 -11.64
CA SER A 277 -26.40 9.10 -10.82
C SER A 277 -24.96 9.65 -10.85
N MET A 278 -24.79 10.93 -10.50
CA MET A 278 -23.47 11.56 -10.37
C MET A 278 -22.56 10.82 -9.37
N ASN A 279 -23.12 10.18 -8.35
CA ASN A 279 -22.34 9.49 -7.31
C ASN A 279 -21.63 8.24 -7.83
N GLU A 280 -22.01 7.74 -9.01
CA GLU A 280 -21.32 6.64 -9.71
C GLU A 280 -20.20 7.16 -10.64
N LEU A 281 -19.96 8.48 -10.68
CA LEU A 281 -18.87 9.15 -11.40
C LEU A 281 -17.87 9.71 -10.36
N PRO A 282 -16.97 8.86 -9.83
CA PRO A 282 -16.16 9.20 -8.66
C PRO A 282 -15.30 10.45 -8.83
N HIS A 283 -14.71 10.69 -10.01
CA HIS A 283 -13.83 11.84 -10.20
C HIS A 283 -14.62 13.15 -10.31
N LEU A 284 -15.73 13.14 -11.04
CA LEU A 284 -16.64 14.28 -11.13
C LEU A 284 -17.31 14.58 -9.78
N ALA A 285 -17.76 13.56 -9.05
CA ALA A 285 -18.38 13.73 -7.74
C ALA A 285 -17.39 14.35 -6.74
N TYR A 286 -16.14 13.90 -6.75
CA TYR A 286 -15.08 14.48 -5.95
C TYR A 286 -14.83 15.96 -6.28
N LEU A 287 -14.68 16.30 -7.57
CA LEU A 287 -14.48 17.69 -7.99
C LEU A 287 -15.65 18.59 -7.59
N PHE A 288 -16.88 18.07 -7.66
CA PHE A 288 -18.08 18.79 -7.24
C PHE A 288 -18.06 19.12 -5.75
N ASP A 289 -17.73 18.16 -4.90
CA ASP A 289 -17.66 18.36 -3.46
C ASP A 289 -16.47 19.22 -3.04
N LEU A 290 -15.30 19.04 -3.67
CA LEU A 290 -14.14 19.90 -3.48
C LEU A 290 -14.45 21.36 -3.81
N ALA A 291 -15.13 21.61 -4.94
CA ALA A 291 -15.52 22.97 -5.32
C ALA A 291 -16.50 23.61 -4.33
N LYS A 292 -17.40 22.83 -3.71
CA LYS A 292 -18.32 23.31 -2.68
C LYS A 292 -17.59 23.62 -1.37
N GLU A 293 -16.77 22.69 -0.89
CA GLU A 293 -16.05 22.82 0.39
C GLU A 293 -15.08 24.00 0.37
N THR A 294 -14.39 24.18 -0.75
CA THR A 294 -13.50 25.34 -0.93
C THR A 294 -14.28 26.65 -1.10
N GLY A 295 -15.58 26.61 -1.34
CA GLY A 295 -16.39 27.78 -1.64
C GLY A 295 -16.07 28.35 -3.02
N ALA A 296 -15.58 27.54 -3.96
CA ALA A 296 -15.50 27.86 -5.38
C ALA A 296 -16.90 27.88 -6.02
N THR A 297 -17.79 27.01 -5.53
CA THR A 297 -19.20 26.93 -5.88
C THR A 297 -20.09 26.95 -4.63
N ARG A 298 -21.39 27.20 -4.82
CA ARG A 298 -22.40 27.13 -3.77
C ARG A 298 -23.75 26.75 -4.34
N VAL A 299 -24.60 26.15 -3.50
CA VAL A 299 -25.98 25.84 -3.87
C VAL A 299 -26.90 27.00 -3.47
N VAL A 300 -27.67 27.53 -4.41
CA VAL A 300 -28.70 28.56 -4.16
C VAL A 300 -29.97 28.15 -4.90
N LYS A 301 -31.08 28.01 -4.15
CA LYS A 301 -32.41 27.66 -4.70
C LYS A 301 -32.37 26.45 -5.65
N GLY A 302 -31.67 25.37 -5.26
CA GLY A 302 -31.57 24.14 -6.05
C GLY A 302 -30.68 24.25 -7.30
N ARG A 303 -29.83 25.28 -7.40
CA ARG A 303 -28.85 25.43 -8.48
C ARG A 303 -27.45 25.52 -7.91
N LEU A 304 -26.46 24.97 -8.62
CA LEU A 304 -25.04 25.17 -8.32
C LEU A 304 -24.55 26.43 -9.06
N LEU A 305 -24.02 27.40 -8.32
CA LEU A 305 -23.49 28.65 -8.86
C LEU A 305 -22.01 28.82 -8.50
N PRO A 306 -21.22 29.51 -9.34
CA PRO A 306 -19.89 29.95 -8.95
C PRO A 306 -19.97 31.02 -7.86
N VAL A 307 -19.02 31.00 -6.92
CA VAL A 307 -18.86 32.06 -5.92
C VAL A 307 -18.00 33.17 -6.50
N LYS A 308 -18.49 34.41 -6.47
CA LYS A 308 -17.77 35.58 -7.01
C LYS A 308 -16.49 35.91 -6.25
N ARG A 309 -16.44 35.65 -4.95
CA ARG A 309 -15.28 35.90 -4.08
C ARG A 309 -14.21 34.80 -4.12
N TRP A 310 -14.34 33.80 -4.99
CA TRP A 310 -13.29 32.79 -5.16
C TRP A 310 -12.00 33.45 -5.68
N PRO A 311 -10.81 33.10 -5.15
CA PRO A 311 -9.55 33.74 -5.56
C PRO A 311 -9.32 33.63 -7.07
N HIS A 312 -8.97 34.76 -7.68
CA HIS A 312 -8.47 34.79 -9.06
C HIS A 312 -6.96 34.54 -9.12
N ASP A 313 -6.25 34.79 -8.02
CA ASP A 313 -4.83 34.50 -7.93
C ASP A 313 -4.58 32.98 -8.00
N PRO A 314 -3.75 32.52 -8.95
CA PRO A 314 -3.39 31.12 -9.17
C PRO A 314 -2.96 30.39 -7.90
N LEU A 315 -2.05 31.01 -7.15
CA LEU A 315 -1.43 30.42 -5.97
C LEU A 315 -2.46 30.29 -4.85
N ALA A 316 -3.19 31.37 -4.55
CA ALA A 316 -4.24 31.34 -3.54
C ALA A 316 -5.33 30.31 -3.85
N ALA A 317 -5.73 30.17 -5.12
CA ALA A 317 -6.71 29.16 -5.53
C ALA A 317 -6.14 27.73 -5.40
N ALA A 318 -4.92 27.49 -5.90
CA ALA A 318 -4.28 26.19 -5.85
C ALA A 318 -4.00 25.74 -4.41
N THR A 319 -3.47 26.62 -3.55
CA THR A 319 -3.24 26.34 -2.13
C THR A 319 -4.54 26.00 -1.41
N LYS A 320 -5.63 26.73 -1.69
CA LYS A 320 -6.93 26.45 -1.07
C LYS A 320 -7.50 25.10 -1.48
N LEU A 321 -7.37 24.74 -2.76
CA LEU A 321 -7.77 23.43 -3.28
C LEU A 321 -6.91 22.31 -2.69
N ALA A 322 -5.58 22.45 -2.71
CA ALA A 322 -4.66 21.46 -2.16
C ALA A 322 -4.93 21.19 -0.67
N THR A 323 -5.14 22.26 0.11
CA THR A 323 -5.47 22.14 1.55
C THR A 323 -6.77 21.36 1.76
N ALA A 324 -7.79 21.63 0.96
CA ALA A 324 -9.08 20.97 1.08
C ALA A 324 -9.04 19.51 0.60
N THR A 325 -8.25 19.18 -0.43
CA THR A 325 -8.04 17.81 -0.90
C THR A 325 -7.54 16.89 0.23
N LEU A 326 -6.65 17.38 1.09
CA LEU A 326 -6.16 16.62 2.25
C LEU A 326 -7.25 16.35 3.31
N GLN A 327 -8.28 17.20 3.38
CA GLN A 327 -9.35 17.13 4.37
C GLN A 327 -10.59 16.38 3.87
N LEU A 328 -10.84 16.40 2.56
CA LEU A 328 -12.04 15.84 1.92
C LEU A 328 -11.96 14.35 1.58
N VAL A 329 -10.86 13.67 1.92
CA VAL A 329 -10.75 12.24 1.65
C VAL A 329 -11.85 11.51 2.42
N PRO A 330 -12.78 10.79 1.75
CA PRO A 330 -13.78 10.00 2.45
C PRO A 330 -13.07 8.95 3.29
N THR A 331 -13.47 8.81 4.56
CA THR A 331 -12.87 7.88 5.53
C THR A 331 -12.88 6.42 5.07
N SER A 332 -13.64 6.10 4.01
CA SER A 332 -13.78 4.77 3.40
C SER A 332 -13.06 4.59 2.05
N GLN A 333 -12.26 5.55 1.57
CA GLN A 333 -11.61 5.49 0.24
C GLN A 333 -10.15 5.98 0.21
N ARG A 334 -9.47 6.00 1.37
CA ARG A 334 -8.12 6.57 1.51
C ARG A 334 -7.02 5.96 0.62
N TRP A 335 -7.22 4.77 0.03
CA TRP A 335 -6.14 4.06 -0.67
C TRP A 335 -6.33 3.93 -2.19
N SER A 336 -7.55 3.98 -2.75
CA SER A 336 -7.73 3.93 -4.23
C SER A 336 -7.68 5.31 -4.88
N PHE A 337 -8.01 6.37 -4.14
CA PHE A 337 -8.07 7.73 -4.68
C PHE A 337 -6.69 8.39 -4.79
N VAL A 338 -5.77 8.10 -3.85
CA VAL A 338 -4.38 8.60 -3.91
C VAL A 338 -3.61 8.04 -5.11
N VAL A 339 -4.04 6.90 -5.65
CA VAL A 339 -3.42 6.24 -6.82
C VAL A 339 -3.86 6.85 -8.17
N ASP A 340 -5.05 7.47 -8.24
CA ASP A 340 -5.61 8.01 -9.50
C ASP A 340 -5.51 9.56 -9.58
N VAL A 341 -5.26 10.22 -8.45
CA VAL A 341 -5.08 11.68 -8.39
C VAL A 341 -3.70 12.14 -8.88
N ASP A 342 -2.72 11.25 -9.01
CA ASP A 342 -1.40 11.57 -9.58
C ASP A 342 -1.50 12.05 -11.05
N GLY A 343 -2.51 11.61 -11.81
CA GLY A 343 -2.78 12.15 -13.15
C GLY A 343 -3.25 13.61 -13.15
N LEU A 344 -3.91 14.05 -12.08
CA LEU A 344 -4.39 15.41 -11.82
C LEU A 344 -3.34 16.29 -11.10
N LEU A 345 -2.42 15.68 -10.35
CA LEU A 345 -1.31 16.34 -9.64
C LEU A 345 0.03 16.29 -10.38
N ALA A 346 0.10 15.65 -11.55
CA ALA A 346 1.23 15.70 -12.47
C ALA A 346 1.52 17.16 -12.87
N GLY A 347 2.41 17.79 -12.10
CA GLY A 347 2.63 19.23 -12.00
C GLY A 347 3.28 19.64 -10.68
N GLY A 348 3.29 18.73 -9.69
CA GLY A 348 3.88 18.97 -8.38
C GLY A 348 2.92 19.75 -7.49
N LEU A 349 2.61 19.21 -6.32
CA LEU A 349 2.15 20.06 -5.23
C LEU A 349 3.34 20.95 -4.80
N PRO A 350 3.11 22.25 -4.57
CA PRO A 350 4.14 23.13 -4.02
C PRO A 350 4.57 22.73 -2.61
#